data_AF-A0A2V5HB32-F1
#
_entry.id   AF-A0A2V5HB32-F1
#
_cell.length_a   1.000
_cell.length_b   1.000
_cell.length_c   1.000
_cell.angle_alpha   90.00
_cell.angle_beta   90.00
_cell.angle_gamma   90.00
#
_symmetry.space_group_name_H-M   'P 1'
#
loop_
_entity.id
_entity.type
_entity.pdbx_description
1 polymer ?
#
loop_
_entity_poly.entity_id
_entity_poly.type
_entity_poly.pdbx_seq_one_letter_code
_entity_poly.pdbx_strand_id
1 'polypeptide(L)'
;GVAKCSGYTYVDQTTSASPLVSDCQAIIHNIQGTGGHWTTGIDRQRAIATYGSCKFGVQNVGVTGDVTYYTGSQDIVTISTEALAKYEWEGRVGAKGYMECDGDAGHQKVQWGLY
;
A
#
# COMPACT_ATOMS: atom_id res chain seq x y z
N GLY A 1 1.23 -14.00 4.57
CA GLY A 1 0.13 -13.26 5.23
C GLY A 1 -1.15 -13.48 4.44
N VAL A 2 -2.15 -12.61 4.63
CA VAL A 2 -3.41 -12.66 3.87
C VAL A 2 -3.35 -11.61 2.76
N ALA A 3 -3.74 -11.99 1.55
CA ALA A 3 -3.96 -11.06 0.43
C ALA A 3 -5.47 -10.82 0.26
N LYS A 4 -5.83 -9.57 -0.02
CA LYS A 4 -7.19 -9.10 -0.30
C LYS A 4 -7.25 -8.30 -1.59
N CYS A 5 -6.10 -8.06 -2.22
CA CYS A 5 -6.01 -7.35 -3.47
C CYS A 5 -5.22 -8.14 -4.51
N SER A 6 -5.29 -7.69 -5.76
CA SER A 6 -4.58 -8.27 -6.89
C SER A 6 -4.30 -7.22 -7.97
N GLY A 7 -3.57 -7.59 -9.02
CA GLY A 7 -3.37 -6.73 -10.19
C GLY A 7 -2.51 -5.48 -9.92
N TYR A 8 -1.49 -5.60 -9.08
CA TYR A 8 -0.64 -4.48 -8.69
C TYR A 8 0.09 -3.86 -9.88
N THR A 9 -0.03 -2.56 -10.03
CA THR A 9 0.77 -1.76 -10.98
C THR A 9 1.75 -0.89 -10.21
N TYR A 10 2.85 -0.49 -10.84
CA TYR A 10 3.95 0.22 -10.18
C TYR A 10 4.41 1.42 -11.01
N VAL A 11 4.50 2.57 -10.35
CA VAL A 11 5.00 3.82 -10.92
C VAL A 11 5.99 4.44 -9.94
N ASP A 12 7.21 4.68 -10.40
CA ASP A 12 8.26 5.32 -9.63
C ASP A 12 7.89 6.76 -9.25
N GLN A 13 8.06 7.11 -7.99
CA GLN A 13 7.90 8.46 -7.44
C GLN A 13 9.06 8.81 -6.50
N THR A 14 10.20 8.14 -6.65
CA THR A 14 11.35 8.30 -5.77
C THR A 14 12.00 9.66 -5.98
N THR A 15 12.22 10.36 -4.87
CA THR A 15 12.86 11.67 -4.82
C THR A 15 13.76 11.74 -3.58
N SER A 16 14.57 12.80 -3.46
CA SER A 16 15.34 13.05 -2.24
C SER A 16 14.47 13.30 -0.99
N ALA A 17 13.18 13.59 -1.16
CA ALA A 17 12.20 13.75 -0.07
C ALA A 17 11.47 12.45 0.27
N SER A 18 11.69 11.36 -0.48
CA SER A 18 11.04 10.06 -0.25
C SER A 18 11.50 9.41 1.06
N PRO A 19 10.68 8.53 1.65
CA PRO A 19 10.98 7.86 2.91
C PRO A 19 12.20 6.95 2.79
N LEU A 20 12.78 6.64 3.96
CA LEU A 20 13.91 5.73 4.06
C LEU A 20 13.47 4.30 3.77
N VAL A 21 14.29 3.59 3.00
CA VAL A 21 14.15 2.16 2.73
C VAL A 21 14.07 1.35 4.02
N SER A 22 14.91 1.67 5.02
CA SER A 22 14.91 0.99 6.32
C SER A 22 13.58 1.11 7.06
N ASP A 23 12.90 2.25 6.93
CA ASP A 23 11.61 2.50 7.57
C ASP A 23 10.50 1.68 6.89
N CYS A 24 10.54 1.60 5.56
CA CYS A 24 9.61 0.75 4.81
C CYS A 24 9.86 -0.75 5.07
N GLN A 25 11.11 -1.17 5.24
CA GLN A 25 11.46 -2.52 5.65
C GLN A 25 10.94 -2.85 7.05
N ALA A 26 10.96 -1.90 7.98
CA ALA A 26 10.37 -2.11 9.31
C ALA A 26 8.85 -2.34 9.24
N ILE A 27 8.11 -1.64 8.36
CA ILE A 27 6.69 -1.96 8.10
C ILE A 27 6.55 -3.40 7.64
N ILE A 28 7.33 -3.81 6.63
CA ILE A 28 7.31 -5.18 6.08
C ILE A 28 7.53 -6.19 7.21
N HIS A 29 8.60 -6.03 7.98
CA HIS A 29 8.95 -6.95 9.08
C HIS A 29 7.86 -7.06 10.15
N ASN A 30 7.18 -5.96 10.47
CA ASN A 30 6.15 -5.95 11.51
C ASN A 30 4.87 -6.71 11.12
N ILE A 31 4.56 -6.80 9.82
CA ILE A 31 3.29 -7.36 9.33
C ILE A 31 3.47 -8.64 8.51
N GLN A 32 4.68 -8.95 8.07
CA GLN A 32 4.97 -10.16 7.31
C GLN A 32 4.59 -11.41 8.12
N GLY A 33 3.93 -12.36 7.46
CA GLY A 33 3.45 -13.58 8.10
C GLY A 33 2.18 -13.42 8.94
N THR A 34 1.73 -12.20 9.23
CA THR A 34 0.48 -11.98 9.99
C THR A 34 -0.77 -12.25 9.15
N GLY A 35 -1.88 -12.58 9.81
CA GLY A 35 -3.21 -12.67 9.20
C GLY A 35 -3.99 -11.35 9.17
N GLY A 36 -3.35 -10.22 9.50
CA GLY A 36 -3.99 -8.92 9.60
C GLY A 36 -4.46 -8.38 8.25
N HIS A 37 -5.51 -7.56 8.30
CA HIS A 37 -6.01 -6.78 7.17
C HIS A 37 -6.57 -5.44 7.67
N TRP A 38 -6.62 -4.47 6.77
CA TRP A 38 -7.15 -3.14 7.02
C TRP A 38 -8.47 -2.99 6.27
N THR A 39 -9.49 -2.49 6.97
CA THR A 39 -10.77 -2.10 6.35
C THR A 39 -10.76 -0.60 6.16
N THR A 40 -10.97 -0.14 4.92
CA THR A 40 -10.89 1.28 4.57
C THR A 40 -12.16 1.70 3.83
N GLY A 41 -12.70 2.87 4.19
CA GLY A 41 -13.80 3.51 3.45
C GLY A 41 -13.30 4.25 2.20
N ILE A 42 -14.22 4.83 1.43
CA ILE A 42 -13.91 5.49 0.16
C ILE A 42 -13.82 7.03 0.24
N ASP A 43 -13.86 7.61 1.44
CA ASP A 43 -13.95 9.06 1.66
C ASP A 43 -12.67 9.82 1.29
N ARG A 44 -11.51 9.36 1.78
CA ARG A 44 -10.21 10.02 1.58
C ARG A 44 -9.04 9.06 1.60
N GLN A 45 -7.90 9.53 1.10
CA GLN A 45 -6.64 8.81 1.26
C GLN A 45 -6.34 8.56 2.74
N ARG A 46 -5.95 7.34 3.06
CA ARG A 46 -5.60 6.95 4.43
C ARG A 46 -4.28 6.19 4.45
N ALA A 47 -3.37 6.61 5.33
CA ALA A 47 -2.22 5.80 5.70
C ALA A 47 -2.69 4.64 6.58
N ILE A 48 -2.48 3.41 6.11
CA ILE A 48 -2.89 2.18 6.79
C ILE A 48 -1.73 1.48 7.50
N ALA A 49 -0.51 1.68 7.01
CA ALA A 49 0.71 1.28 7.71
C ALA A 49 1.68 2.46 7.78
N THR A 50 2.37 2.62 8.91
CA THR A 50 3.31 3.73 9.12
C THR A 50 4.42 3.28 10.04
N TYR A 51 5.65 3.62 9.68
CA TYR A 51 6.82 3.48 10.54
C TYR A 51 7.86 4.53 10.12
N GLY A 52 8.37 5.31 11.08
CA GLY A 52 9.34 6.37 10.80
C GLY A 52 8.84 7.33 9.72
N SER A 53 9.64 7.50 8.67
CA SER A 53 9.31 8.30 7.49
C SER A 53 8.35 7.61 6.52
N CYS A 54 8.25 6.27 6.56
CA CYS A 54 7.50 5.51 5.56
C CYS A 54 6.02 5.34 5.93
N LYS A 55 5.16 5.53 4.94
CA LYS A 55 3.70 5.34 5.00
C LYS A 55 3.25 4.55 3.79
N PHE A 56 2.41 3.54 4.04
CA PHE A 56 1.63 2.89 3.02
C PHE A 56 0.21 3.45 3.06
N GLY A 57 -0.17 4.18 2.03
CA GLY A 57 -1.48 4.80 1.91
C GLY A 57 -2.34 4.17 0.82
N VAL A 58 -3.65 4.20 1.03
CA VAL A 58 -4.66 3.71 0.08
C VAL A 58 -5.75 4.75 -0.11
N GLN A 59 -6.29 4.83 -1.31
CA GLN A 59 -7.42 5.66 -1.67
C GLN A 59 -8.23 4.97 -2.76
N ASN A 60 -9.56 4.97 -2.66
CA ASN A 60 -10.41 4.48 -3.73
C ASN A 60 -10.34 5.41 -4.95
N VAL A 61 -10.46 4.84 -6.16
CA VAL A 61 -10.62 5.61 -7.39
C VAL A 61 -11.91 5.27 -8.10
N GLY A 62 -12.80 6.25 -8.23
CA GLY A 62 -13.96 6.18 -9.11
C GLY A 62 -15.21 5.52 -8.53
N VAL A 63 -15.31 5.36 -7.20
CA VAL A 63 -16.49 4.80 -6.54
C VAL A 63 -17.18 5.86 -5.69
N THR A 64 -18.52 5.79 -5.63
CA THR A 64 -19.38 6.67 -4.83
C THR A 64 -20.35 5.82 -4.02
N GLY A 65 -20.51 6.09 -2.73
CA GLY A 65 -21.43 5.37 -1.82
C GLY A 65 -20.77 4.91 -0.51
N ASP A 66 -21.56 4.32 0.38
CA ASP A 66 -21.06 3.77 1.66
C ASP A 66 -20.48 2.37 1.45
N VAL A 67 -19.28 2.29 0.89
CA VAL A 67 -18.58 1.01 0.62
C VAL A 67 -17.21 0.97 1.30
N THR A 68 -16.76 -0.24 1.58
CA THR A 68 -15.45 -0.52 2.18
C THR A 68 -14.65 -1.51 1.34
N TYR A 69 -13.32 -1.39 1.42
CA TYR A 69 -12.39 -2.34 0.81
C TYR A 69 -11.34 -2.80 1.81
N TYR A 70 -10.76 -3.95 1.52
CA TYR A 70 -9.78 -4.61 2.38
C TYR A 70 -8.40 -4.61 1.74
N THR A 71 -7.39 -4.22 2.51
CA THR A 71 -5.99 -4.44 2.15
C THR A 71 -5.41 -5.43 3.13
N GLY A 72 -4.85 -6.54 2.65
CA GLY A 72 -4.26 -7.57 3.47
C GLY A 72 -2.79 -7.29 3.79
N SER A 73 -2.27 -7.91 4.85
CA SER A 73 -0.84 -7.84 5.21
C SER A 73 0.08 -8.28 4.09
N GLN A 74 -0.31 -9.30 3.32
CA GLN A 74 0.49 -9.78 2.20
C GLN A 74 0.48 -8.80 1.01
N ASP A 75 -0.58 -8.01 0.83
CA ASP A 75 -0.63 -6.98 -0.22
C ASP A 75 0.41 -5.90 0.06
N ILE A 76 0.44 -5.36 1.29
CA ILE A 76 1.40 -4.32 1.70
C ILE A 76 2.83 -4.86 1.59
N VAL A 77 3.08 -6.10 2.06
CA VAL A 77 4.41 -6.74 1.95
C VAL A 77 4.83 -6.87 0.49
N THR A 78 3.98 -7.44 -0.37
CA THR A 78 4.29 -7.67 -1.78
C THR A 78 4.58 -6.36 -2.50
N ILE A 79 3.70 -5.36 -2.35
CA ILE A 79 3.84 -4.07 -3.02
C ILE A 79 5.08 -3.33 -2.54
N SER A 80 5.30 -3.28 -1.22
CA SER A 80 6.45 -2.57 -0.66
C SER A 80 7.75 -3.26 -1.09
N THR A 81 7.87 -4.58 -0.93
CA THR A 81 9.07 -5.32 -1.36
C THR A 81 9.38 -5.12 -2.84
N GLU A 82 8.37 -5.17 -3.71
CA GLU A 82 8.55 -4.95 -5.15
C GLU A 82 8.94 -3.50 -5.47
N ALA A 83 8.32 -2.50 -4.82
CA ALA A 83 8.66 -1.10 -4.99
C ALA A 83 10.11 -0.80 -4.55
N LEU A 84 10.54 -1.35 -3.41
CA LEU A 84 11.92 -1.27 -2.96
C LEU A 84 12.88 -1.90 -3.97
N ALA A 85 12.56 -3.09 -4.48
CA ALA A 85 13.42 -3.79 -5.43
C ALA A 85 13.55 -3.05 -6.79
N LYS A 86 12.51 -2.32 -7.20
CA LYS A 86 12.48 -1.61 -8.49
C LYS A 86 13.06 -0.20 -8.43
N TYR A 87 12.79 0.54 -7.36
CA TYR A 87 12.91 2.00 -7.34
C TYR A 87 13.75 2.54 -6.19
N GLU A 88 14.41 1.69 -5.41
CA GLU A 88 15.38 2.17 -4.43
C GLU A 88 16.43 3.05 -5.09
N TRP A 89 16.64 4.22 -4.50
CA TRP A 89 17.67 5.15 -4.90
C TRP A 89 18.20 5.90 -3.68
N GLU A 90 19.51 5.79 -3.43
CA GLU A 90 20.21 6.42 -2.31
C GLU A 90 19.57 6.14 -0.93
N GLY A 91 19.09 4.91 -0.73
CA GLY A 91 18.44 4.49 0.52
C GLY A 91 17.03 5.07 0.71
N ARG A 92 16.44 5.63 -0.34
CA ARG A 92 15.08 6.16 -0.36
C ARG A 92 14.22 5.43 -1.38
N VAL A 93 12.90 5.44 -1.16
CA VAL A 93 11.96 4.82 -2.08
C VAL A 93 10.63 5.56 -2.06
N GLY A 94 10.10 5.90 -3.21
CA GLY A 94 8.74 6.43 -3.35
C GLY A 94 8.06 5.72 -4.52
N ALA A 95 6.83 5.24 -4.32
CA ALA A 95 6.12 4.56 -5.39
C ALA A 95 4.62 4.75 -5.26
N LYS A 96 3.91 4.61 -6.37
CA LYS A 96 2.45 4.54 -6.36
C LYS A 96 1.96 3.57 -7.41
N GLY A 97 0.69 3.24 -7.34
CA GLY A 97 0.06 2.42 -8.35
C GLY A 97 -1.39 2.15 -8.04
N TYR A 98 -1.92 1.14 -8.74
CA TYR A 98 -3.28 0.65 -8.58
C TYR A 98 -3.27 -0.82 -8.20
N MET A 99 -4.34 -1.23 -7.54
CA MET A 99 -4.69 -2.60 -7.20
C MET A 99 -6.21 -2.75 -7.16
N GLU A 100 -6.70 -3.97 -7.38
CA GLU A 100 -8.12 -4.32 -7.23
C GLU A 100 -8.29 -5.10 -5.94
N CYS A 101 -9.11 -4.60 -5.01
CA CYS A 101 -9.27 -5.16 -3.68
C CYS A 101 -10.68 -5.68 -3.43
N ASP A 102 -10.82 -6.75 -2.65
CA ASP A 102 -12.10 -7.20 -2.12
C ASP A 102 -12.78 -6.10 -1.28
N GLY A 103 -14.10 -6.03 -1.35
CA GLY A 103 -14.92 -5.09 -0.59
C GLY A 103 -16.30 -5.65 -0.28
N ASP A 104 -17.09 -4.88 0.48
CA ASP A 104 -18.46 -5.24 0.84
C ASP A 104 -19.44 -5.21 -0.33
N ALA A 105 -19.18 -4.37 -1.34
CA ALA A 105 -19.96 -4.26 -2.58
C ALA A 105 -19.25 -4.86 -3.81
N GLY A 106 -18.32 -5.80 -3.60
CA GLY A 106 -17.49 -6.40 -4.66
C GLY A 106 -16.10 -5.75 -4.77
N HIS A 107 -15.39 -6.01 -5.87
CA HIS A 107 -14.02 -5.52 -6.05
C HIS A 107 -13.97 -4.01 -6.26
N GLN A 108 -13.02 -3.36 -5.59
CA GLN A 108 -12.80 -1.92 -5.61
C GLN A 108 -11.43 -1.62 -6.21
N LYS A 109 -11.40 -0.69 -7.16
CA LYS A 109 -10.15 -0.13 -7.66
C LYS A 109 -9.57 0.84 -6.63
N VAL A 110 -8.36 0.52 -6.17
CA VAL A 110 -7.67 1.27 -5.14
C VAL A 110 -6.35 1.77 -5.69
N GLN A 111 -6.11 3.07 -5.54
CA GLN A 111 -4.78 3.65 -5.67
C GLN A 111 -4.01 3.44 -4.37
N TRP A 112 -2.79 2.95 -4.47
CA TRP A 112 -1.87 2.82 -3.35
C TRP A 112 -0.68 3.77 -3.53
N GLY A 113 -0.05 4.12 -2.41
CA GLY A 113 1.19 4.91 -2.38
C GLY A 113 2.11 4.49 -1.24
N LEU A 114 3.41 4.49 -1.52
CA LEU A 114 4.51 4.35 -0.57
C LEU A 114 5.26 5.68 -0.54
N TYR A 115 5.17 6.41 0.57
CA TYR A 115 5.64 7.80 0.70
C TYR A 115 5.98 8.20 2.14
#